data_AF-A0A950FM55-F1
#
_entry.id   AF-A0A950FM55-F1
#
_cell.length_a   1.000
_cell.length_b   1.000
_cell.length_c   1.000
_cell.angle_alpha   90.00
_cell.angle_beta   90.00
_cell.angle_gamma   90.00
#
_symmetry.space_group_name_H-M   'P 1'
#
loop_
_entity.id
_entity.type
_entity.pdbx_description
1 polymer ?
#
loop_
_entity_poly.entity_id
_entity_poly.type
_entity_poly.pdbx_seq_one_letter_code
_entity_poly.pdbx_strand_id
1 'polypeptide(L)'
;MAEDKIVRLVRLLLEKTKAGEIKWEETSKLNIFQCSVSNYSLLISRQILTVCTREGDIIEEVNGLEPPHEGVRLSELFELARRDAMGVEKALDEIIFLLEAGETKR
;
A
#
# COMPACT_ATOMS: atom_id res chain seq x y z
N MET A 1 11.04 13.95 -16.58
CA MET A 1 12.21 13.04 -16.41
C MET A 1 12.22 12.33 -15.06
N ALA A 2 12.28 13.02 -13.91
CA ALA A 2 12.16 12.37 -12.58
C ALA A 2 10.70 11.96 -12.28
N GLU A 3 9.76 12.86 -12.58
CA GLU A 3 8.31 12.63 -12.44
C GLU A 3 7.83 11.40 -13.25
N ASP A 4 8.33 11.19 -14.48
CA ASP A 4 7.99 10.01 -15.28
C ASP A 4 8.41 8.68 -14.63
N LYS A 5 9.56 8.68 -13.93
CA LYS A 5 10.04 7.49 -13.20
C LYS A 5 9.17 7.22 -11.99
N ILE A 6 8.75 8.26 -11.27
CA ILE A 6 7.85 8.15 -10.13
C ILE A 6 6.47 7.67 -10.57
N VAL A 7 5.89 8.24 -11.63
CA VAL A 7 4.60 7.80 -12.17
C VAL A 7 4.68 6.33 -12.59
N ARG A 8 5.78 5.92 -13.23
CA ARG A 8 6.01 4.51 -13.58
C ARG A 8 6.15 3.64 -12.34
N LEU A 9 6.88 4.08 -11.31
CA LEU A 9 7.03 3.37 -10.05
C LEU A 9 5.67 3.15 -9.40
N VAL A 10 4.85 4.19 -9.27
CA VAL A 10 3.53 4.11 -8.63
C VAL A 10 2.60 3.19 -9.41
N ARG A 11 2.62 3.22 -10.75
CA ARG A 11 1.89 2.25 -11.59
C ARG A 11 2.31 0.82 -11.30
N LEU A 12 3.61 0.55 -11.27
CA LEU A 12 4.13 -0.79 -10.97
C LEU A 12 3.76 -1.24 -9.56
N LEU A 13 3.84 -0.35 -8.56
CA LEU A 13 3.42 -0.65 -7.19
C LEU A 13 1.94 -0.98 -7.11
N LEU A 14 1.09 -0.23 -7.82
CA LEU A 14 -0.36 -0.51 -7.91
C LEU A 14 -0.62 -1.89 -8.52
N GLU A 15 -0.04 -2.18 -9.68
CA GLU A 15 -0.21 -3.47 -10.36
C GLU A 15 0.27 -4.64 -9.49
N LYS A 16 1.47 -4.51 -8.91
CA LYS A 16 2.07 -5.57 -8.09
C LYS A 16 1.38 -5.77 -6.75
N THR A 17 0.84 -4.70 -6.14
CA THR A 17 0.03 -4.81 -4.92
C THR A 17 -1.30 -5.50 -5.23
N LYS A 18 -1.97 -5.14 -6.33
CA LYS A 18 -3.21 -5.82 -6.76
C LYS A 18 -3.00 -7.30 -7.06
N ALA A 19 -1.83 -7.65 -7.60
CA ALA A 19 -1.46 -9.04 -7.85
C ALA A 19 -1.03 -9.81 -6.58
N GLY A 20 -0.94 -9.16 -5.41
CA GLY A 20 -0.45 -9.78 -4.17
C GLY A 20 1.05 -10.11 -4.19
N GLU A 21 1.82 -9.50 -5.10
CA GLU A 21 3.27 -9.71 -5.23
C GLU A 21 4.09 -8.84 -4.27
N ILE A 22 3.47 -7.77 -3.74
CA ILE A 22 4.06 -6.91 -2.71
C ILE A 22 3.40 -7.24 -1.38
N LYS A 23 4.23 -7.44 -0.37
CA LYS A 23 3.80 -7.56 1.03
C LYS A 23 3.98 -6.22 1.71
N TRP A 24 2.87 -5.60 2.09
CA TRP A 24 2.86 -4.41 2.90
C TRP A 24 2.84 -4.77 4.38
N GLU A 25 3.55 -3.97 5.16
CA GLU A 25 3.67 -4.14 6.61
C GLU A 25 3.33 -2.83 7.31
N GLU A 26 2.78 -2.95 8.51
CA GLU A 26 2.58 -1.80 9.40
C GLU A 26 3.92 -1.25 9.87
N THR A 27 4.01 0.08 9.95
CA THR A 27 5.13 0.73 10.63
C THR A 27 4.76 1.08 12.06
N SER A 28 5.71 1.59 12.84
CA SER A 28 5.43 2.16 14.17
C SER A 28 4.57 3.43 14.13
N LYS A 29 4.30 3.98 12.95
CA LYS A 29 3.47 5.18 12.76
C LYS A 29 2.10 4.81 12.16
N LEU A 30 1.07 5.41 12.72
CA LEU A 30 -0.31 5.25 12.22
C LEU A 30 -0.43 5.73 10.78
N ASN A 31 -1.17 4.97 9.97
CA ASN A 31 -1.42 5.25 8.56
C ASN A 31 -0.15 5.41 7.71
N ILE A 32 0.92 4.73 8.09
CA ILE A 32 2.13 4.59 7.28
C ILE A 32 2.41 3.10 7.16
N PHE A 33 2.43 2.65 5.91
CA PHE A 33 2.71 1.26 5.54
C PHE A 33 4.03 1.21 4.78
N GLN A 34 4.74 0.10 4.91
CA GLN A 34 6.02 -0.08 4.25
C GLN A 34 6.05 -1.38 3.45
N CYS A 35 6.86 -1.40 2.39
CA CYS A 35 7.28 -2.63 1.75
C CYS A 35 8.77 -2.56 1.42
N SER A 36 9.42 -3.73 1.37
CA SER A 36 10.84 -3.83 1.02
C SER A 36 10.99 -4.24 -0.45
N VAL A 37 11.78 -3.47 -1.20
CA VAL A 37 12.12 -3.76 -2.59
C VAL A 37 13.64 -3.80 -2.72
N SER A 38 14.20 -5.01 -2.64
CA SER A 38 15.65 -5.24 -2.66
C SER A 38 16.38 -4.45 -1.56
N ASN A 39 17.23 -3.48 -1.91
CA ASN A 39 18.02 -2.65 -0.98
C ASN A 39 17.31 -1.36 -0.56
N TYR A 40 16.06 -1.18 -0.96
CA TYR A 40 15.26 0.01 -0.68
C TYR A 40 13.99 -0.37 0.05
N SER A 41 13.51 0.56 0.86
CA SER A 41 12.20 0.47 1.50
C SER A 41 11.32 1.58 0.95
N LEU A 42 10.06 1.26 0.69
CA LEU A 42 9.07 2.22 0.25
C LEU A 42 8.07 2.41 1.37
N LEU A 43 7.84 3.66 1.77
CA LEU A 43 6.81 4.02 2.74
C LEU A 43 5.69 4.74 2.01
N ILE A 44 4.46 4.38 2.30
CA ILE A 44 3.27 5.02 1.75
C ILE A 44 2.41 5.57 2.89
N SER A 45 2.07 6.84 2.77
CA SER A 45 0.94 7.45 3.48
C SER A 45 -0.11 7.89 2.46
N ARG A 46 -1.25 8.40 2.93
CA ARG A 46 -2.42 8.69 2.08
C ARG A 46 -2.14 9.52 0.82
N GLN A 47 -1.15 10.42 0.87
CA GLN A 47 -0.80 11.30 -0.24
C GLN A 47 0.70 11.36 -0.52
N ILE A 48 1.51 10.58 0.20
CA ILE A 48 2.97 10.70 0.15
C ILE A 48 3.59 9.32 -0.03
N LEU A 49 4.42 9.18 -1.07
CA LEU A 49 5.30 8.03 -1.25
C LEU A 49 6.74 8.46 -0.93
N THR A 50 7.38 7.76 0.00
CA THR A 50 8.76 8.01 0.39
C THR A 50 9.61 6.80 0.00
N VAL A 51 10.74 7.05 -0.66
CA VAL A 51 11.75 6.04 -0.99
C VAL A 51 12.90 6.17 0.01
N CYS A 52 13.20 5.09 0.71
CA CYS A 52 14.28 5.04 1.70
C CYS A 52 15.37 4.05 1.32
N THR A 53 16.60 4.31 1.78
CA THR A 53 17.68 3.31 1.80
C THR A 53 17.36 2.20 2.81
N ARG A 54 18.13 1.11 2.78
CA ARG A 54 18.11 0.07 3.81
C ARG A 54 18.37 0.60 5.23
N GLU A 55 19.10 1.71 5.35
CA GLU A 55 19.45 2.34 6.63
C GLU A 55 18.34 3.29 7.14
N GLY A 56 17.31 3.53 6.32
CA GLY A 56 16.16 4.36 6.66
C GLY A 56 16.29 5.81 6.19
N ASP A 57 17.39 6.17 5.53
CA ASP A 57 17.57 7.51 4.98
C ASP A 57 16.61 7.76 3.82
N ILE A 58 15.93 8.90 3.84
CA ILE A 58 15.04 9.32 2.76
C ILE A 58 15.89 9.69 1.54
N ILE A 59 15.67 8.98 0.44
CA ILE A 59 16.26 9.27 -0.86
C ILE A 59 15.37 10.25 -1.62
N GLU A 60 14.06 10.02 -1.57
CA GLU A 60 13.07 10.77 -2.35
C GLU A 60 11.74 10.80 -1.61
N GLU A 61 11.01 11.90 -1.74
CA GLU A 61 9.66 12.05 -1.20
C GLU A 61 8.75 12.66 -2.26
N VAL A 62 7.65 11.97 -2.55
CA VAL A 62 6.68 12.36 -3.58
C VAL A 62 5.37 12.65 -2.90
N ASN A 63 5.00 13.93 -2.89
CA ASN A 63 3.72 14.42 -2.40
C ASN A 63 2.78 14.60 -3.59
N GLY A 64 1.60 13.98 -3.54
CA GLY A 64 0.48 14.25 -4.46
C GLY A 64 0.86 14.25 -5.94
N LEU A 65 0.63 13.14 -6.65
CA LEU A 65 0.70 13.14 -8.11
C LEU A 65 -0.45 14.00 -8.64
N GLU A 66 -0.15 15.25 -9.02
CA GLU A 66 -1.13 16.17 -9.59
C GLU A 66 -1.57 15.71 -11.01
N PRO A 67 -2.76 16.11 -11.48
CA PRO A 67 -3.14 15.92 -12.88
C PRO A 67 -2.08 16.52 -13.81
N PRO A 68 -1.73 15.90 -14.96
CA PRO A 68 -2.60 15.12 -15.85
C PRO A 68 -2.36 13.61 -15.83
N HIS A 69 -1.80 13.05 -14.74
CA HIS A 69 -1.56 11.61 -14.63
C HIS A 69 -2.87 10.84 -14.36
N GLU A 70 -3.79 10.88 -15.33
CA GLU A 70 -5.06 10.17 -15.32
C GLU A 70 -4.83 8.69 -14.99
N GLY A 71 -5.39 8.24 -13.87
CA GLY A 71 -5.40 6.84 -13.45
C GLY A 71 -4.36 6.41 -12.41
N VAL A 72 -3.42 7.27 -12.00
CA VAL A 72 -2.41 6.91 -10.98
C VAL A 72 -2.63 7.73 -9.73
N ARG A 73 -3.16 7.11 -8.66
CA ARG A 73 -3.44 7.80 -7.40
C ARG A 73 -2.71 7.14 -6.24
N LEU A 74 -1.90 7.92 -5.53
CA LEU A 74 -1.24 7.47 -4.28
C LEU A 74 -2.27 7.02 -3.24
N SER A 75 -3.45 7.62 -3.21
CA SER A 75 -4.54 7.22 -2.31
C SER A 75 -5.06 5.80 -2.59
N GLU A 76 -5.10 5.38 -3.86
CA GLU A 76 -5.50 4.02 -4.21
C GLU A 76 -4.45 3.01 -3.76
N LEU A 77 -3.16 3.32 -4.00
CA LEU A 77 -2.06 2.49 -3.54
C LEU A 77 -2.06 2.36 -2.01
N PHE A 78 -2.29 3.47 -1.30
CA PHE A 78 -2.40 3.50 0.15
C PHE A 78 -3.51 2.60 0.68
N GLU A 79 -4.71 2.65 0.09
CA GLU A 79 -5.82 1.79 0.55
C GLU A 79 -5.53 0.30 0.30
N LEU A 80 -4.89 -0.04 -0.82
CA LEU A 80 -4.47 -1.42 -1.10
C LEU A 80 -3.41 -1.89 -0.10
N ALA A 81 -2.39 -1.07 0.14
CA ALA A 81 -1.35 -1.34 1.13
C ALA A 81 -1.93 -1.53 2.54
N ARG A 82 -2.87 -0.68 2.94
CA ARG A 82 -3.58 -0.79 4.22
C ARG A 82 -4.36 -2.09 4.33
N ARG A 83 -5.13 -2.45 3.29
CA ARG A 83 -5.91 -3.69 3.28
C ARG A 83 -5.04 -4.93 3.43
N ASP A 84 -3.91 -4.95 2.73
CA ASP A 84 -2.94 -6.04 2.78
C ASP A 84 -2.26 -6.11 4.16
N ALA A 85 -1.64 -5.01 4.61
CA ALA A 85 -0.89 -4.95 5.86
C ALA A 85 -1.76 -5.28 7.09
N MET A 86 -3.01 -4.81 7.12
CA MET A 86 -3.93 -5.05 8.23
C MET A 86 -4.68 -6.39 8.11
N GLY A 87 -4.44 -7.18 7.07
CA GLY A 87 -5.10 -8.47 6.86
C GLY A 87 -6.62 -8.35 6.71
N VAL A 88 -7.11 -7.29 6.06
CA VAL A 88 -8.55 -6.97 5.96
C VAL A 88 -9.35 -8.12 5.36
N GLU A 89 -8.85 -8.77 4.30
CA GLU A 89 -9.55 -9.92 3.69
C GLU A 89 -9.77 -11.04 4.71
N LYS A 90 -8.71 -11.42 5.44
CA LYS A 90 -8.80 -12.46 6.47
C LYS A 90 -9.77 -12.05 7.59
N ALA A 91 -9.73 -10.80 8.02
CA ALA A 91 -10.64 -10.29 9.05
C ALA A 91 -12.10 -10.33 8.57
N LEU A 92 -12.37 -9.98 7.31
CA LEU A 92 -13.71 -10.06 6.73
C LEU A 92 -14.19 -11.50 6.60
N ASP A 93 -13.33 -12.42 6.13
CA ASP A 93 -13.64 -13.85 6.04
C ASP A 93 -14.03 -14.44 7.40
N GLU A 94 -13.28 -14.10 8.45
CA GLU A 94 -13.55 -14.55 9.81
C GLU A 94 -14.88 -13.98 10.35
N ILE A 95 -15.15 -12.70 10.12
CA ILE A 95 -16.42 -12.07 10.52
C ILE A 95 -17.61 -12.72 9.80
N ILE A 96 -17.52 -12.93 8.48
CA ILE A 96 -18.58 -13.57 7.69
C ILE A 96 -18.85 -14.98 8.21
N PHE A 97 -17.80 -15.77 8.39
CA PHE A 97 -17.91 -17.14 8.90
C PHE A 97 -18.63 -17.20 10.26
N LEU A 98 -18.30 -16.29 11.19
CA LEU A 98 -18.93 -16.23 12.51
C LEU A 98 -20.42 -15.84 12.43
N LEU A 99 -20.79 -14.95 11.51
CA LEU A 99 -22.19 -14.54 11.32
C LEU A 99 -23.03 -15.67 10.72
N GLU A 100 -22.53 -16.36 9.68
CA GLU A 100 -23.24 -17.48 9.04
C GLU A 100 -23.41 -18.68 10.00
N ALA A 101 -22.38 -19.02 10.79
CA ALA A 101 -22.44 -20.11 11.76
C ALA A 101 -23.43 -19.86 12.91
N GLY A 102 -23.69 -18.59 13.25
CA GLY A 102 -24.67 -18.19 14.26
C GLY A 102 -26.13 -18.39 13.82
N GLU A 103 -26.41 -18.41 12.51
CA GLU A 103 -27.75 -18.53 11.95
C GLU A 103 -28.25 -19.99 11.91
N THR A 104 -27.38 -20.99 12.08
CA THR A 104 -27.75 -22.43 11.99
C THR A 104 -28.35 -23.01 13.29
N LYS A 105 -28.63 -22.19 14.30
CA LYS A 105 -29.22 -22.61 15.59
C LYS A 105 -30.62 -22.05 15.87
N ARG A 106 -31.44 -21.82 14.84
CA ARG A 106 -32.87 -21.46 15.01
C ARG A 106 -33.80 -22.41 14.27
#